data_AF-A0A956BZU5-F1
#
_entry.id   AF-A0A956BZU5-F1
#
_cell.length_a   1.000
_cell.length_b   1.000
_cell.length_c   1.000
_cell.angle_alpha   90.00
_cell.angle_beta   90.00
_cell.angle_gamma   90.00
#
_symmetry.space_group_name_H-M   'P 1'
#
loop_
_entity.id
_entity.type
_entity.pdbx_description
1 polymer ?
#
loop_
_entity_poly.entity_id
_entity_poly.type
_entity_poly.pdbx_seq_one_letter_code
_entity_poly.pdbx_strand_id
1 'polypeptide(L)'
;METLTWQQICTRDDYRGRWVALSSCDYDEEGRARGGAVVDVDDDLATLCTRIRTSEWRHCDILFCREHPSTRTSCPDPFRRSSRPPAAPN
;
A
#
# COMPACT_ATOMS: atom_id res chain seq x y z
N MET A 1 18.72 6.91 -10.27
CA MET A 1 17.42 6.35 -9.81
C MET A 1 16.40 7.43 -10.05
N GLU A 2 15.38 7.14 -10.84
CA GLU A 2 14.35 8.11 -11.21
C GLU A 2 13.36 8.26 -10.04
N THR A 3 13.10 9.50 -9.60
CA THR A 3 12.09 9.80 -8.60
C THR A 3 10.74 9.93 -9.29
N LEU A 4 9.78 9.11 -8.88
CA LEU A 4 8.44 9.09 -9.42
C LEU A 4 7.47 9.61 -8.36
N THR A 5 6.53 10.46 -8.79
CA THR A 5 5.44 10.91 -7.92
C THR A 5 4.42 9.79 -7.72
N TRP A 6 3.74 9.79 -6.58
CA TRP A 6 2.72 8.77 -6.28
C TRP A 6 1.62 8.74 -7.35
N GLN A 7 1.28 9.90 -7.91
CA GLN A 7 0.34 9.99 -9.03
C GLN A 7 0.85 9.28 -10.29
N GLN A 8 2.12 9.41 -10.65
CA GLN A 8 2.71 8.70 -11.78
C GLN A 8 2.76 7.18 -11.55
N ILE A 9 3.06 6.75 -10.32
CA ILE A 9 3.07 5.33 -9.95
C ILE A 9 1.65 4.77 -10.07
N CYS A 10 0.64 5.47 -9.54
CA CYS A 10 -0.76 5.06 -9.67
C CYS A 10 -1.29 5.12 -11.11
N THR A 11 -0.75 5.99 -11.96
CA THR A 11 -1.16 6.13 -13.37
C THR A 11 -0.57 5.02 -14.25
N ARG A 12 0.56 4.42 -13.84
CA ARG A 12 1.20 3.33 -14.60
C ARG A 12 0.59 1.99 -14.19
N ASP A 13 -0.01 1.31 -15.16
CA ASP A 13 -0.55 -0.05 -14.95
C ASP A 13 0.52 -1.08 -14.53
N ASP A 14 1.80 -0.80 -14.76
CA ASP A 14 2.92 -1.62 -14.28
C ASP A 14 2.94 -1.78 -12.75
N TYR A 15 2.49 -0.77 -12.00
CA TYR A 15 2.49 -0.75 -10.53
C TYR A 15 1.10 -0.95 -9.91
N ARG A 16 0.05 -0.93 -10.73
CA ARG A 16 -1.34 -1.01 -10.30
C ARG A 16 -1.66 -2.40 -9.75
N GLY A 17 -2.25 -2.45 -8.55
CA GLY A 17 -2.56 -3.69 -7.84
C GLY A 17 -1.35 -4.39 -7.22
N ARG A 18 -0.20 -3.72 -7.13
CA ARG A 18 1.05 -4.30 -6.60
C ARG A 18 1.60 -3.47 -5.43
N TRP A 19 2.51 -4.08 -4.69
CA TRP A 19 3.29 -3.44 -3.65
C TRP A 19 4.50 -2.73 -4.25
N VAL A 20 4.68 -1.47 -3.89
CA VAL A 20 5.77 -0.63 -4.37
C VAL A 20 6.62 -0.21 -3.19
N ALA A 21 7.92 -0.46 -3.32
CA ALA A 21 8.93 0.00 -2.38
C ALA A 21 9.50 1.33 -2.86
N LEU A 22 9.38 2.35 -2.02
CA LEU A 22 9.94 3.67 -2.25
C LEU A 22 11.09 3.93 -1.30
N SER A 23 12.14 4.56 -1.78
CA SER A 23 13.23 5.11 -0.97
C SER A 23 13.30 6.62 -1.15
N SER A 24 13.78 7.32 -0.10
CA SER A 24 13.83 8.78 -0.05
C SER A 24 12.46 9.42 -0.31
N CYS A 25 11.44 8.92 0.38
CA CYS A 25 10.06 9.36 0.23
C CYS A 25 9.87 10.78 0.77
N ASP A 26 9.22 11.61 -0.02
CA ASP A 26 8.74 12.91 0.43
C ASP A 26 7.30 12.74 0.93
N TYR A 27 7.03 13.15 2.17
CA TYR A 27 5.69 13.05 2.75
C TYR A 27 5.06 14.43 2.76
N ASP A 28 3.81 14.49 2.31
CA ASP A 28 3.01 15.71 2.38
C ASP A 28 2.54 15.97 3.83
N GLU A 29 2.01 17.16 4.09
CA GLU A 29 1.55 17.60 5.43
C GLU A 29 0.44 16.73 6.03
N GLU A 30 -0.26 15.96 5.19
CA GLU A 30 -1.23 14.94 5.58
C GLU A 30 -0.61 13.56 5.90
N GLY A 31 0.72 13.44 5.88
CA GLY A 31 1.44 12.17 6.11
C GLY A 31 1.36 11.20 4.94
N ARG A 32 0.99 11.67 3.74
CA ARG A 32 0.90 10.85 2.53
C ARG A 32 2.21 10.92 1.76
N ALA A 33 2.73 9.77 1.31
CA ALA A 33 3.89 9.73 0.43
C ALA A 33 3.55 10.41 -0.90
N ARG A 34 4.18 11.55 -1.18
CA ARG A 34 3.98 12.37 -2.38
C ARG A 34 4.76 11.86 -3.57
N GLY A 35 5.85 11.17 -3.32
CA GLY A 35 6.70 10.52 -4.31
C GLY A 35 7.98 10.00 -3.69
N GLY A 36 8.71 9.20 -4.45
CA GLY A 36 9.98 8.64 -4.01
C GLY A 36 10.70 7.97 -5.17
N ALA A 37 11.93 7.52 -4.92
CA ALA A 37 12.63 6.65 -5.84
C ALA A 37 12.01 5.25 -5.73
N VAL A 38 11.40 4.73 -6.80
CA VAL A 38 10.92 3.35 -6.83
C VAL A 38 12.13 2.43 -6.88
N VAL A 39 12.26 1.57 -5.87
CA VAL A 39 13.43 0.70 -5.70
C VAL A 39 13.10 -0.74 -6.05
N ASP A 40 11.87 -1.16 -5.76
CA ASP A 40 11.37 -2.50 -6.04
C ASP A 40 9.84 -2.45 -6.16
N VAL A 41 9.28 -3.39 -6.91
CA VAL A 41 7.85 -3.63 -7.01
C VAL A 41 7.61 -5.13 -7.01
N ASP A 42 6.59 -5.56 -6.29
CA ASP A 42 6.20 -6.97 -6.28
C ASP A 42 4.70 -7.12 -6.02
N ASP A 43 4.11 -8.20 -6.53
CA ASP A 43 2.75 -8.59 -6.17
C ASP A 43 2.67 -9.22 -4.76
N ASP A 44 3.79 -9.75 -4.24
CA ASP A 44 3.85 -10.36 -2.91
C ASP A 44 4.67 -9.52 -1.91
N LEU A 45 3.99 -9.07 -0.85
CA LEU A 45 4.61 -8.23 0.20
C LEU A 45 5.76 -8.94 0.92
N ALA A 46 5.67 -10.24 1.15
CA ALA A 46 6.69 -10.99 1.88
C ALA A 46 7.96 -11.12 1.04
N THR A 47 7.79 -11.38 -0.25
CA THR A 47 8.85 -11.41 -1.25
C THR A 47 9.52 -10.05 -1.38
N LEU A 48 8.74 -8.98 -1.50
CA LEU A 48 9.24 -7.60 -1.52
C LEU A 48 10.05 -7.27 -0.25
N CYS A 49 9.50 -7.54 0.94
CA CYS A 49 10.20 -7.30 2.21
C CYS A 49 11.53 -8.05 2.31
N THR A 50 11.56 -9.30 1.83
CA THR A 50 12.78 -10.11 1.80
C THR A 50 13.81 -9.45 0.89
N ARG A 51 13.39 -9.03 -0.31
CA ARG A 51 14.25 -8.40 -1.32
C ARG A 51 14.82 -7.05 -0.84
N ILE A 52 13.99 -6.21 -0.22
CA ILE A 52 14.43 -4.94 0.39
C ILE A 52 15.41 -5.20 1.53
N ARG A 53 15.11 -6.16 2.41
CA ARG A 53 15.98 -6.50 3.55
C ARG A 53 17.34 -7.05 3.12
N THR A 54 17.38 -7.80 2.02
CA THR A 54 18.64 -8.27 1.41
C THR A 54 19.38 -7.16 0.67
N SER A 55 18.66 -6.11 0.26
CA SER A 55 19.23 -4.96 -0.41
C SER A 55 19.73 -3.91 0.59
N GLU A 56 20.51 -2.93 0.11
CA GLU A 56 21.18 -1.93 0.96
C GLU A 56 20.26 -0.81 1.45
N TRP A 57 18.96 -0.91 1.18
CA TRP A 57 18.01 0.17 1.40
C TRP A 57 17.45 0.11 2.81
N ARG A 58 18.03 0.93 3.70
CA ARG A 58 17.70 0.96 5.13
C ARG A 58 16.47 1.80 5.49
N HIS A 59 15.99 2.62 4.56
CA HIS A 59 14.87 3.54 4.76
C HIS A 59 13.94 3.49 3.55
N CYS A 60 13.08 2.46 3.53
CA CYS A 60 12.06 2.30 2.51
C CYS A 60 10.67 2.34 3.10
N ASP A 61 9.75 2.95 2.36
CA ASP A 61 8.33 2.91 2.62
C ASP A 61 7.68 1.96 1.62
N ILE A 62 6.81 1.08 2.12
CA ILE A 62 6.15 0.06 1.30
C ILE A 62 4.67 0.42 1.21
N LEU A 63 4.22 0.73 0.00
CA LEU A 63 2.87 1.21 -0.26
C LEU A 63 2.18 0.29 -1.27
N PHE A 64 0.89 0.06 -1.06
CA PHE A 64 0.07 -0.72 -1.99
C PHE A 64 -0.65 0.20 -2.96
N CYS A 65 -0.37 0.08 -4.25
CA CYS A 65 -1.08 0.82 -5.29
C CYS A 65 -2.44 0.16 -5.53
N ARG A 66 -3.43 0.46 -4.68
CA ARG A 66 -4.80 -0.01 -4.88
C ARG A 66 -5.39 0.68 -6.11
N GLU A 67 -5.84 -0.12 -7.07
CA GLU A 67 -6.74 0.34 -8.12
C GLU A 67 -7.95 1.01 -7.48
N HIS A 68 -8.18 2.29 -7.81
CA HIS A 68 -9.28 3.07 -7.26
C HIS A 68 -10.57 2.25 -7.41
N PRO A 69 -11.19 1.79 -6.31
CA PRO A 69 -12.38 1.00 -6.44
C PRO A 69 -13.48 1.97 -6.85
N SER A 70 -13.77 2.05 -8.15
CA SER A 70 -14.96 2.73 -8.67
C SER A 70 -16.26 2.11 -8.10
N THR A 71 -16.15 1.09 -7.25
CA THR A 71 -17.22 0.61 -6.41
C THR A 71 -16.76 0.60 -4.96
N ARG A 72 -17.40 1.45 -4.15
CA ARG A 72 -17.67 1.21 -2.73
C ARG A 72 -17.97 -0.28 -2.47
N THR A 73 -16.94 -1.07 -2.23
CA THR A 73 -17.06 -2.36 -1.57
C THR A 73 -16.13 -2.27 -0.38
N SER A 74 -16.79 -1.95 0.73
CA SER A 74 -16.27 -2.05 2.09
C SER A 74 -15.26 -3.18 2.14
N CYS A 75 -14.01 -2.87 2.49
CA CYS A 75 -13.15 -3.91 3.02
C CYS A 75 -13.98 -4.63 4.10
N PRO A 76 -14.18 -5.96 4.03
CA PRO A 76 -14.69 -6.65 5.18
C PRO A 76 -13.58 -6.53 6.23
N ASP A 77 -13.79 -5.60 7.16
CA ASP A 77 -12.98 -5.47 8.34
C ASP A 77 -12.97 -6.86 9.03
N PRO A 78 -11.83 -7.55 9.14
CA PRO A 78 -11.77 -8.89 9.74
C PRO A 78 -12.09 -8.85 11.24
N PHE A 79 -12.15 -7.66 11.84
CA PHE A 79 -12.54 -7.40 13.22
C PHE A 79 -14.01 -6.98 13.38
N ARG A 80 -14.81 -6.92 12.30
CA ARG A 80 -16.28 -6.77 12.39
C ARG A 80 -16.89 -8.12 12.77
N ARG A 81 -16.45 -8.60 13.93
CA ARG A 81 -17.04 -9.64 14.75
C ARG A 81 -18.52 -9.31 14.83
N SER A 82 -19.30 -10.15 14.14
CA SER A 82 -20.75 -10.10 14.04
C SER A 82 -21.35 -9.56 15.34
N SER A 83 -21.87 -8.33 15.28
CA SER A 83 -22.69 -7.76 16.33
C SER A 83 -23.99 -8.57 16.37
N ARG A 84 -23.90 -9.75 16.98
CA ARG A 84 -25.04 -10.63 17.26
C ARG A 84 -25.93 -9.83 18.22
N PRO A 85 -27.18 -9.51 17.85
CA PRO A 85 -28.05 -8.77 18.77
C PRO A 85 -28.29 -9.64 20.01
N PRO A 86 -28.38 -9.05 21.22
CA PRO A 86 -28.73 -9.81 22.41
C PRO A 86 -30.15 -10.37 22.24
N ALA A 87 -30.29 -11.67 22.45
CA ALA A 87 -31.59 -12.31 22.51
C ALA A 87 -32.39 -11.71 23.67
N ALA A 88 -33.60 -11.21 23.39
CA ALA A 88 -34.54 -10.78 24.41
C ALA A 88 -35.04 -12.00 25.19
N PRO A 89 -35.04 -12.00 26.54
CA PRO A 89 -35.81 -12.96 27.31
C PRO A 89 -37.28 -12.50 27.44
N ASN A 90 -38.15 -13.51 27.56
CA ASN A 90 -39.62 -13.45 27.64
C ASN A 90 -40.12 -12.67 28.86
#